data_AF-A0A1M6UFK7-F1
#
_entry.id   AF-A0A1M6UFK7-F1
#
_cell.length_a   1.000
_cell.length_b   1.000
_cell.length_c   1.000
_cell.angle_alpha   90.00
_cell.angle_beta   90.00
_cell.angle_gamma   90.00
#
_symmetry.space_group_name_H-M   'P 1'
#
loop_
_entity.id
_entity.type
_entity.pdbx_description
1 polymer ?
#
loop_
_entity_poly.entity_id
_entity_poly.type
_entity_poly.pdbx_seq_one_letter_code
_entity_poly.pdbx_strand_id
1 'polypeptide(L)'
;MKELLRRIRLITPFALELPVDTAQFLQRLQPHVAPPHLNPFGRLGRIFSPTVAPYCGVVRPEFIQLKPRPDGHQFYLPTFEGLALPTPAGTRLEGEINGVSRRFLFFALFYVVGMLFFLVTLIT
;
A
#
# COMPACT_ATOMS: atom_id res chain seq x y z
N MET A 1 11.07 -12.29 -7.25
CA MET A 1 9.79 -11.64 -7.62
C MET A 1 9.82 -10.12 -7.42
N LYS A 2 10.12 -9.58 -6.23
CA LYS A 2 10.19 -8.12 -6.00
C LYS A 2 11.15 -7.39 -6.94
N GLU A 3 12.32 -7.96 -7.21
CA GLU A 3 13.30 -7.37 -8.12
C GLU A 3 12.79 -7.25 -9.57
N LEU A 4 12.02 -8.24 -10.02
CA LEU A 4 11.36 -8.21 -11.33
C LEU A 4 10.31 -7.09 -11.36
N LEU A 5 9.51 -6.95 -10.30
CA LEU A 5 8.50 -5.89 -10.16
C LEU A 5 9.11 -4.48 -10.12
N ARG A 6 10.31 -4.33 -9.51
CA ARG A 6 11.08 -3.08 -9.54
C ARG A 6 11.58 -2.76 -10.95
N ARG A 7 12.13 -3.74 -11.67
CA ARG A 7 12.61 -3.56 -13.06
C ARG A 7 11.51 -3.11 -14.02
N ILE A 8 10.28 -3.61 -13.85
CA ILE A 8 9.12 -3.18 -14.64
C ILE A 8 8.40 -1.95 -14.05
N ARG A 9 9.04 -1.24 -13.11
CA ARG A 9 8.54 -0.01 -12.46
C ARG A 9 7.16 -0.12 -11.80
N LEU A 10 6.75 -1.33 -11.40
CA LEU A 10 5.52 -1.54 -10.64
C LEU A 10 5.71 -1.31 -9.13
N ILE A 11 6.96 -1.37 -8.66
CA ILE A 11 7.36 -1.04 -7.29
C ILE A 11 8.46 0.01 -7.37
N THR A 12 8.25 1.16 -6.74
CA THR A 12 9.26 2.22 -6.64
C THR A 12 9.75 2.29 -5.19
N PRO A 13 11.02 1.95 -4.92
CA PRO A 13 11.60 2.14 -3.60
C PRO A 13 11.87 3.64 -3.36
N PHE A 14 11.73 4.07 -2.12
CA PHE A 14 12.11 5.42 -1.71
C PHE A 14 12.64 5.42 -0.28
N ALA A 15 13.47 6.41 0.01
CA ALA A 15 13.93 6.74 1.35
C ALA A 15 13.75 8.24 1.55
N LEU A 16 13.08 8.62 2.62
CA LEU A 16 12.82 10.00 3.00
C LEU A 16 13.35 10.23 4.41
N GLU A 17 14.19 11.24 4.58
CA GLU A 17 14.69 11.65 5.90
C GLU A 17 13.89 12.87 6.36
N LEU A 18 13.32 12.77 7.56
CA LEU A 18 12.46 13.77 8.16
C LEU A 18 13.10 14.23 9.48
N PRO A 19 13.24 15.55 9.72
CA PRO A 19 13.82 16.09 10.95
C PRO A 19 12.80 16.09 12.10
N VAL A 20 12.17 14.95 12.34
CA VAL A 20 11.11 14.76 13.35
C VAL A 20 11.37 13.42 14.04
N ASP A 21 11.13 13.33 15.34
CA ASP A 21 11.24 12.08 16.08
C ASP A 21 10.19 11.05 15.62
N THR A 22 10.52 9.76 15.68
CA THR A 22 9.68 8.68 15.17
C THR A 22 8.33 8.63 15.88
N ALA A 23 8.30 8.83 17.20
CA ALA A 23 7.06 8.84 17.97
C ALA A 23 6.17 10.03 17.56
N GLN A 24 6.77 11.20 17.37
CA GLN A 24 6.05 12.40 16.93
C GLN A 24 5.56 12.27 15.48
N PHE A 25 6.33 11.64 14.61
CA PHE A 25 5.93 11.33 13.24
C PHE A 25 4.69 10.44 13.21
N LEU A 26 4.68 9.34 13.98
CA LEU A 26 3.54 8.41 14.06
C LEU A 26 2.30 9.09 14.64
N GLN A 27 2.46 9.90 15.69
CA GLN A 27 1.36 10.68 16.27
C GLN A 27 0.74 11.66 15.27
N ARG A 28 1.54 12.29 14.41
CA ARG A 28 1.04 13.19 13.37
C ARG A 28 0.38 12.44 12.22
N LEU A 29 0.85 11.23 11.90
CA LEU A 29 0.31 10.43 10.80
C LEU A 29 -1.02 9.77 11.16
N GLN A 30 -1.17 9.27 12.39
CA GLN A 30 -2.31 8.45 12.83
C GLN A 30 -3.70 9.08 12.61
N PRO A 31 -3.93 10.40 12.80
CA PRO A 31 -5.21 11.05 12.52
C PRO A 31 -5.61 11.05 11.04
N HIS A 32 -4.64 10.93 10.12
CA HIS A 32 -4.88 10.94 8.68
C HIS A 32 -5.14 9.54 8.10
N VAL A 33 -5.11 8.50 8.95
CA VAL A 33 -5.21 7.10 8.52
C VAL A 33 -6.40 6.44 9.22
N ALA A 34 -7.42 6.12 8.44
CA ALA A 34 -8.52 5.29 8.89
C ALA A 34 -8.06 3.82 9.05
N PRO A 35 -8.65 3.06 10.00
CA PRO A 35 -8.31 1.65 10.18
C PRO A 35 -8.58 0.81 8.92
N PRO A 36 -7.86 -0.30 8.72
CA PRO A 36 -7.98 -1.14 7.54
C PRO A 36 -9.30 -1.95 7.54
N HIS A 37 -9.82 -2.26 6.35
CA HIS A 37 -10.98 -3.14 6.14
C HIS A 37 -10.64 -4.63 6.31
N LEU A 38 -10.01 -5.00 7.42
CA LEU A 38 -9.63 -6.39 7.66
C LEU A 38 -10.80 -7.23 8.21
N ASN A 39 -11.80 -6.63 8.86
CA ASN A 39 -12.92 -7.32 9.50
C ASN A 39 -14.23 -6.51 9.43
N PRO A 40 -15.42 -7.15 9.58
CA PRO A 40 -16.72 -6.46 9.62
C PRO A 40 -16.80 -5.39 10.72
N PHE A 41 -16.09 -5.57 11.84
CA PHE A 41 -15.97 -4.55 12.90
C PHE A 41 -15.11 -3.33 12.48
N GLY A 42 -14.16 -3.52 11.55
CA GLY A 42 -13.40 -2.42 10.95
C GLY A 42 -14.28 -1.53 10.06
N ARG A 43 -15.35 -2.09 9.45
CA ARG A 43 -16.37 -1.29 8.77
C ARG A 43 -17.18 -0.45 9.75
N LEU A 44 -17.55 -1.00 10.92
CA LEU A 44 -18.25 -0.24 11.96
C LEU A 44 -17.38 0.89 12.52
N GLY A 45 -16.10 0.62 12.80
CA GLY A 45 -15.13 1.66 13.19
C GLY A 45 -14.97 2.76 12.15
N ARG A 46 -15.29 2.50 10.87
CA ARG A 46 -15.26 3.47 9.78
C ARG A 46 -16.50 4.39 9.76
N ILE A 47 -17.64 3.95 10.28
CA ILE A 47 -18.85 4.77 10.46
C ILE A 47 -18.60 5.84 11.54
N PHE A 48 -17.83 5.47 12.57
CA PHE A 48 -17.41 6.38 13.63
C PHE A 48 -16.11 7.14 13.31
N SER A 49 -15.40 6.76 12.23
CA SER A 49 -14.21 7.46 11.77
C SER A 49 -14.63 8.67 10.94
N PRO A 50 -14.13 9.87 11.26
CA PRO A 50 -14.50 11.07 10.53
C PRO A 50 -14.23 10.89 9.03
N THR A 51 -15.10 11.45 8.21
CA THR A 51 -15.00 11.55 6.74
C THR A 51 -13.70 12.22 6.27
N VAL A 52 -12.91 12.76 7.19
CA VAL A 52 -11.73 13.59 6.98
C VAL A 52 -10.45 12.79 6.71
N ALA A 53 -10.33 11.53 7.14
CA ALA A 53 -9.10 10.76 6.92
C ALA A 53 -8.95 10.32 5.45
N PRO A 54 -7.95 10.84 4.69
CA PRO A 54 -7.79 10.57 3.26
C PRO A 54 -7.18 9.20 2.95
N TYR A 55 -6.53 8.57 3.93
CA TYR A 55 -5.89 7.26 3.78
C TYR A 55 -6.55 6.22 4.68
N CYS A 56 -6.40 4.94 4.33
CA CYS A 56 -6.71 3.81 5.17
C CYS A 56 -5.53 2.84 5.24
N GLY A 57 -5.35 2.18 6.38
CA GLY A 57 -4.24 1.24 6.55
C GLY A 57 -3.81 1.06 8.00
N VAL A 58 -2.60 0.54 8.17
CA VAL A 58 -2.03 0.21 9.49
C VAL A 58 -0.82 1.10 9.71
N VAL A 59 -0.82 1.82 10.83
CA VAL A 59 0.34 2.58 11.29
C VAL A 59 0.79 1.98 12.61
N ARG A 60 1.99 1.41 12.62
CA ARG A 60 2.69 0.87 13.79
C ARG A 60 4.13 1.38 13.80
N PRO A 61 4.79 1.43 14.97
CA PRO A 61 6.19 1.82 15.06
C PRO A 61 7.10 1.02 14.12
N GLU A 62 6.85 -0.28 14.03
CA GLU A 62 7.60 -1.23 13.23
C GLU A 62 7.07 -1.40 11.80
N PHE A 63 5.94 -0.80 11.41
CA PHE A 63 5.33 -1.04 10.11
C PHE A 63 4.27 -0.01 9.73
N ILE A 64 4.41 0.58 8.54
CA ILE A 64 3.45 1.53 7.98
C ILE A 64 2.94 1.00 6.65
N GLN A 65 1.62 0.84 6.55
CA GLN A 65 0.93 0.53 5.30
C GLN A 65 -0.19 1.53 5.10
N LEU A 66 -0.16 2.25 3.98
CA LEU A 66 -1.18 3.23 3.63
C LEU A 66 -1.74 2.93 2.24
N LYS A 67 -3.04 3.10 2.11
CA LYS A 67 -3.78 3.06 0.86
C LYS A 67 -4.72 4.27 0.81
N PRO A 68 -4.94 4.91 -0.35
CA PRO A 68 -5.97 5.93 -0.48
C PRO A 68 -7.34 5.37 -0.07
N ARG A 69 -8.13 6.16 0.68
CA ARG A 69 -9.47 5.78 1.13
C ARG A 69 -10.40 5.68 -0.08
N PRO A 70 -11.10 4.55 -0.29
CA PRO A 70 -11.98 4.40 -1.45
C PRO A 70 -13.36 5.04 -1.17
N ASP A 71 -13.83 5.87 -2.10
CA ASP A 71 -15.21 6.38 -2.17
C ASP A 71 -16.12 5.53 -3.07
N GLY A 72 -15.56 4.70 -3.96
CA GLY A 72 -16.36 3.86 -4.84
C GLY A 72 -15.49 3.21 -5.90
N HIS A 73 -15.21 1.92 -5.71
CA HIS A 73 -14.28 1.09 -6.48
C HIS A 73 -12.79 1.38 -6.22
N GLN A 74 -11.99 0.31 -6.08
CA GLN A 74 -10.65 0.15 -6.70
C GLN A 74 -9.77 -0.85 -5.93
N PHE A 75 -9.69 -2.04 -6.50
CA PHE A 75 -8.59 -2.99 -6.28
C PHE A 75 -7.24 -2.46 -6.81
N TYR A 76 -7.20 -1.27 -7.40
CA TYR A 76 -6.11 -0.77 -8.24
C TYR A 76 -5.28 0.37 -7.65
N LEU A 77 -5.70 0.92 -6.49
CA LEU A 77 -5.02 2.07 -5.92
C LEU A 77 -3.62 1.72 -5.43
N PRO A 78 -2.65 2.64 -5.61
CA PRO A 78 -1.30 2.43 -5.15
C PRO A 78 -1.27 2.26 -3.63
N THR A 79 -0.47 1.31 -3.16
CA THR A 79 -0.29 1.04 -1.72
C THR A 79 1.13 1.37 -1.34
N PHE A 80 1.26 2.22 -0.32
CA PHE A 80 2.51 2.48 0.34
C PHE A 80 2.74 1.42 1.43
N GLU A 81 3.91 0.80 1.45
CA GLU A 81 4.39 -0.08 2.52
C GLU A 81 5.80 0.35 2.91
N GLY A 82 6.06 0.60 4.20
CA GLY A 82 7.36 1.05 4.65
C GLY A 82 7.59 0.91 6.15
N LEU A 83 8.79 1.28 6.55
CA LEU A 83 9.31 1.24 7.91
C LEU A 83 9.74 2.66 8.30
N ALA A 84 9.43 3.07 9.52
CA ALA A 84 10.00 4.27 10.12
C ALA A 84 11.17 3.86 11.01
N LEU A 85 12.37 4.27 10.64
CA LEU A 85 13.61 3.97 11.35
C LEU A 85 14.09 5.23 12.09
N PRO A 86 14.42 5.15 13.39
CA PRO A 86 15.02 6.27 14.08
C PRO A 86 16.44 6.51 13.56
N THR A 87 16.80 7.78 13.38
CA THR A 87 18.13 8.23 12.95
C THR A 87 18.61 9.38 13.84
N PRO A 88 19.93 9.66 13.91
CA PRO A 88 20.46 10.75 14.72
C PRO A 88 19.90 12.14 14.34
N ALA A 89 19.42 12.28 13.09
CA ALA A 89 18.85 13.51 12.54
C ALA A 89 17.32 13.57 12.61
N GLY A 90 16.64 12.50 13.07
CA GLY A 90 15.17 12.41 13.08
C GLY A 90 14.66 11.03 12.66
N THR A 91 13.69 10.97 11.76
CA THR A 91 13.08 9.73 11.27
C THR A 91 13.44 9.50 9.82
N ARG A 92 13.93 8.30 9.49
CA ARG A 92 14.07 7.84 8.11
C ARG A 92 12.93 6.91 7.77
N LEU A 93 12.15 7.30 6.78
CA LEU A 93 11.06 6.50 6.25
C LEU A 93 11.56 5.79 5.00
N GLU A 94 11.68 4.47 5.08
CA GLU A 94 12.06 3.62 3.96
C GLU A 94 10.84 2.82 3.51
N GLY A 95 10.55 2.80 2.22
CA GLY A 95 9.43 2.00 1.76
C GLY A 95 9.31 1.87 0.26
N GLU A 96 8.20 1.26 -0.11
CA GLU A 96 7.87 0.88 -1.47
C GLU A 96 6.51 1.48 -1.82
N ILE A 97 6.47 2.31 -2.86
CA ILE A 97 5.24 2.70 -3.52
C ILE A 97 4.92 1.60 -4.53
N ASN A 98 3.88 0.82 -4.24
CA ASN A 98 3.37 -0.16 -5.19
C ASN A 98 2.37 0.58 -6.08
N GLY A 99 2.67 0.71 -7.38
CA GLY A 99 1.78 1.35 -8.34
C GLY A 99 0.49 0.56 -8.62
N VAL A 100 0.46 -0.71 -8.20
CA VAL A 100 -0.63 -1.65 -8.44
C VAL A 100 -0.78 -2.58 -7.23
N SER A 101 -2.02 -2.86 -6.80
CA SER A 101 -2.26 -3.85 -5.74
C SER A 101 -1.75 -5.22 -6.15
N ARG A 102 -0.97 -5.89 -5.28
CA ARG A 102 -0.49 -7.26 -5.51
C ARG A 102 -1.62 -8.25 -5.84
N ARG A 103 -2.84 -8.01 -5.33
CA ARG A 103 -4.02 -8.83 -5.65
C ARG A 103 -4.42 -8.71 -7.12
N PHE A 104 -4.33 -7.52 -7.71
CA PHE A 104 -4.62 -7.33 -9.13
C PHE A 104 -3.55 -7.98 -10.02
N LEU A 105 -2.27 -7.88 -9.64
CA LEU A 105 -1.18 -8.44 -10.42
C LEU A 105 -1.33 -9.94 -10.66
N PHE A 106 -1.82 -10.68 -9.66
CA PHE A 106 -2.06 -12.12 -9.78
C PHE A 106 -3.19 -12.44 -10.78
N PHE A 107 -4.32 -11.73 -10.71
CA PHE A 107 -5.43 -11.90 -11.66
C PHE A 107 -5.03 -11.50 -13.09
N ALA A 108 -4.28 -10.40 -13.24
CA ALA A 108 -3.78 -9.96 -14.54
C ALA A 108 -2.82 -10.98 -15.16
N LEU A 109 -1.90 -11.53 -14.37
CA LEU A 109 -0.96 -12.55 -14.83
C LEU A 109 -1.69 -13.83 -15.26
N PHE A 110 -2.66 -14.29 -14.44
CA PHE A 110 -3.45 -15.47 -14.76
C PHE A 110 -4.27 -15.30 -16.03
N TYR A 111 -4.88 -14.13 -16.22
CA TYR A 111 -5.62 -13.79 -17.44
C TYR A 111 -4.72 -13.82 -18.69
N VAL A 112 -3.53 -13.21 -18.62
CA VAL A 112 -2.57 -13.21 -19.75
C VAL A 112 -2.11 -14.62 -20.09
N VAL A 113 -1.78 -15.45 -19.10
CA VAL A 113 -1.38 -16.85 -19.31
C VAL A 113 -2.52 -17.66 -19.94
N GLY A 114 -3.76 -17.47 -19.47
CA GLY A 114 -4.93 -18.13 -20.05
C GLY A 114 -5.19 -17.73 -21.50
N MET A 115 -5.05 -16.43 -21.82
CA MET A 115 -5.15 -15.93 -23.19
C MET A 115 -4.07 -16.50 -24.11
N LEU A 116 -2.82 -16.56 -23.64
CA LEU A 116 -1.72 -17.17 -24.40
C LEU A 116 -1.95 -18.66 -24.63
N PHE A 117 -2.42 -19.40 -23.62
CA PHE A 117 -2.75 -20.81 -23.76
C PHE A 117 -3.85 -21.01 -24.82
N PHE A 118 -4.94 -20.24 -24.75
CA PHE A 118 -6.03 -20.31 -25.72
C PHE A 118 -5.55 -20.00 -27.14
N LEU A 119 -4.70 -18.99 -27.29
CA LEU A 119 -4.13 -18.59 -28.58
C LEU A 119 -3.25 -19.70 -29.16
N VAL A 120 -2.40 -20.33 -28.35
CA VAL A 120 -1.56 -21.47 -28.77
C VAL A 120 -2.43 -22.64 -29.21
N THR A 121 -3.44 -23.02 -28.42
CA THR A 121 -4.36 -24.12 -28.77
C THR A 121 -5.21 -23.85 -30.00
N LEU A 122 -5.38 -22.60 -30.41
CA LEU A 122 -6.12 -22.23 -31.63
C LEU A 122 -5.23 -22.28 -32.87
N ILE A 123 -3.91 -22.13 -32.70
CA ILE A 123 -2.92 -22.07 -33.78
C ILE A 123 -2.30 -23.46 -34.05
N THR A 124 -2.27 -24.34 -33.05
CA THR A 124 -1.87 -25.76 -33.16
C THR A 124 -3.07 -26.65 -33.48
#